data_AF-B9EQ62-F1
#
_entry.id   AF-B9EQ62-F1
#
_cell.length_a   1.000
_cell.length_b   1.000
_cell.length_c   1.000
_cell.angle_alpha   90.00
_cell.angle_beta   90.00
_cell.angle_gamma   90.00
#
_symmetry.space_group_name_H-M   'P 1'
#
loop_
_entity.id
_entity.type
_entity.pdbx_description
1 polymer ?
#
loop_
_entity_poly.entity_id
_entity_poly.type
_entity_poly.pdbx_seq_one_letter_code
_entity_poly.pdbx_strand_id
1 'polypeptide(L)'
;MEQDSCQTLERANVEFKKRNFKQAEELYTKFLASCWETRNCDASDIATAHNNRGQIKYFRVDFREAMEDYTSAIEANCQFEVSFYNRGLIRYRLGNEMSCNEVATTDEIVNSNGEKRFFPRRRDGLQEGPRTQP
;
A
#
# COMPACT_ATOMS: atom_id res chain seq x y z
N MET A 1 14.51 -20.83 17.26
CA MET A 1 13.09 -20.75 17.65
C MET A 1 12.36 -20.18 16.45
N GLU A 2 11.77 -21.05 15.64
CA GLU A 2 10.95 -20.68 14.48
C GLU A 2 9.71 -19.99 15.01
N GLN A 3 9.70 -18.66 14.93
CA GLN A 3 8.52 -17.89 15.24
C GLN A 3 7.65 -18.01 14.00
N ASP A 4 6.73 -18.97 14.03
CA ASP A 4 5.79 -19.26 12.95
C ASP A 4 5.21 -17.94 12.41
N SER A 5 5.39 -17.70 11.11
CA SER A 5 5.03 -16.44 10.44
C SER A 5 3.58 -16.06 10.76
N CYS A 6 2.70 -17.07 10.79
CA CYS A 6 1.28 -16.93 11.16
C CYS A 6 1.07 -16.36 12.58
N GLN A 7 1.87 -16.78 13.58
CA GLN A 7 1.78 -16.25 14.94
C GLN A 7 2.18 -14.77 15.03
N THR A 8 3.12 -14.34 14.19
CA THR A 8 3.56 -12.93 14.16
C THR A 8 2.45 -12.04 13.63
N LEU A 9 1.73 -12.48 12.59
CA LEU A 9 0.58 -11.75 12.04
C LEU A 9 -0.56 -11.63 13.06
N GLU A 10 -0.91 -12.73 13.74
CA GLU A 10 -1.99 -12.69 14.73
C GLU A 10 -1.67 -11.73 15.88
N ARG A 11 -0.41 -11.73 16.36
CA ARG A 11 0.03 -10.76 17.37
C ARG A 11 -0.05 -9.32 16.86
N ALA A 12 0.33 -9.07 15.61
CA ALA A 12 0.20 -7.75 15.00
C ALA A 12 -1.27 -7.27 14.99
N ASN A 13 -2.19 -8.16 14.60
CA ASN A 13 -3.63 -7.87 14.59
C ASN A 13 -4.19 -7.59 15.99
N VAL A 14 -3.72 -8.32 17.00
CA VAL A 14 -4.09 -8.07 18.39
C VAL A 14 -3.62 -6.69 18.86
N GLU A 15 -2.36 -6.33 18.59
CA GLU A 15 -1.83 -5.00 18.96
C GLU A 15 -2.51 -3.87 18.17
N PHE A 16 -2.85 -4.11 16.90
CA PHE A 16 -3.62 -3.17 16.09
C PHE A 16 -5.01 -2.90 16.71
N LYS A 17 -5.73 -3.95 17.13
CA LYS A 17 -7.03 -3.82 17.79
C LYS A 17 -6.95 -3.07 19.13
N LYS A 18 -5.83 -3.21 19.85
CA LYS A 18 -5.54 -2.46 21.08
C LYS A 18 -5.13 -1.00 20.83
N ARG A 19 -5.01 -0.57 19.56
CA ARG A 19 -4.46 0.74 19.14
C ARG A 19 -2.98 0.95 19.50
N ASN A 20 -2.25 -0.14 19.75
CA ASN A 20 -0.81 -0.11 19.96
C ASN A 20 -0.09 -0.07 18.59
N PHE A 21 -0.34 1.01 17.84
CA PHE A 21 0.03 1.10 16.42
C PHE A 21 1.53 0.96 16.17
N LYS A 22 2.38 1.49 17.07
CA LYS A 22 3.84 1.34 16.94
C LYS A 22 4.27 -0.13 16.96
N GLN A 23 3.78 -0.90 17.94
CA GLN A 23 4.12 -2.33 18.04
C GLN A 23 3.50 -3.13 16.88
N ALA A 24 2.27 -2.80 16.49
CA ALA A 24 1.61 -3.45 15.37
C ALA A 24 2.38 -3.25 14.05
N GLU A 25 2.85 -2.02 13.76
CA GLU A 25 3.62 -1.69 12.57
C GLU A 25 4.96 -2.45 12.50
N GLU A 26 5.67 -2.54 13.63
CA GLU A 26 6.89 -3.34 13.76
C GLU A 26 6.62 -4.82 13.51
N LEU A 27 5.54 -5.36 14.08
CA LEU A 27 5.16 -6.76 13.89
C LEU A 27 4.74 -7.07 12.45
N TYR A 28 3.97 -6.19 11.80
CA TYR A 28 3.63 -6.35 10.38
C TYR A 28 4.88 -6.32 9.49
N THR A 29 5.82 -5.42 9.77
CA THR A 29 7.08 -5.34 9.03
C THR A 29 7.92 -6.60 9.22
N LYS A 30 8.00 -7.11 10.45
CA LYS A 30 8.67 -8.37 10.77
C LYS A 30 8.03 -9.57 10.06
N PHE A 31 6.69 -9.64 10.06
CA PHE A 31 5.94 -10.68 9.35
C PHE A 31 6.28 -10.67 7.84
N LEU A 32 6.18 -9.50 7.20
CA LEU A 32 6.47 -9.37 5.76
C LEU A 32 7.91 -9.75 5.42
N ALA A 33 8.88 -9.40 6.27
CA ALA A 33 10.28 -9.80 6.08
C ALA A 33 10.47 -11.33 6.19
N SER A 34 9.93 -11.94 7.25
CA SER A 34 10.00 -13.40 7.46
C SER A 34 9.26 -14.16 6.35
N CYS A 35 8.20 -13.57 5.81
CA CYS A 35 7.45 -14.13 4.71
C CYS A 35 8.28 -14.27 3.44
N TRP A 36 9.11 -13.26 3.12
CA TRP A 36 10.01 -13.32 1.97
C TRP A 36 11.13 -14.36 2.13
N GLU A 37 11.59 -14.58 3.37
CA GLU A 37 12.63 -15.57 3.68
C GLU A 37 12.11 -17.01 3.59
N THR A 38 10.94 -17.25 4.16
CA THR A 38 10.37 -18.61 4.29
C THR A 38 9.53 -19.02 3.09
N ARG A 39 9.06 -18.05 2.29
CA ARG A 39 8.08 -18.24 1.19
C ARG A 39 6.81 -18.99 1.61
N ASN A 40 6.49 -19.00 2.90
CA ASN A 40 5.40 -19.76 3.49
C ASN A 40 4.34 -18.83 4.07
N CYS A 41 3.63 -18.11 3.18
CA CYS A 41 2.48 -17.28 3.56
C CYS A 41 1.44 -17.30 2.46
N ASP A 42 0.18 -17.12 2.88
CA ASP A 42 -0.91 -16.94 1.95
C ASP A 42 -0.93 -15.50 1.41
N ALA A 43 -1.34 -15.37 0.15
CA ALA A 43 -1.55 -14.07 -0.48
C ALA A 43 -2.50 -13.16 0.32
N SER A 44 -3.50 -13.76 0.98
CA SER A 44 -4.44 -13.06 1.87
C SER A 44 -3.77 -12.47 3.10
N ASP A 45 -2.80 -13.17 3.68
CA ASP A 45 -2.09 -12.72 4.88
C ASP A 45 -1.13 -11.58 4.56
N ILE A 46 -0.43 -11.67 3.43
CA ILE A 46 0.42 -10.60 2.91
C ILE A 46 -0.41 -9.35 2.64
N ALA A 47 -1.58 -9.51 1.99
CA ALA A 47 -2.48 -8.39 1.70
C ALA A 47 -3.02 -7.75 2.99
N THR A 48 -3.40 -8.56 3.98
CA THR A 48 -3.87 -8.09 5.29
C THR A 48 -2.79 -7.31 6.03
N ALA A 49 -1.56 -7.83 6.07
CA ALA A 49 -0.43 -7.19 6.74
C ALA A 49 -0.10 -5.82 6.12
N HIS A 50 0.00 -5.76 4.79
CA HIS A 50 0.23 -4.50 4.08
C HIS A 50 -0.91 -3.51 4.30
N ASN A 51 -2.17 -3.94 4.20
CA ASN A 51 -3.31 -3.06 4.44
C ASN A 51 -3.32 -2.47 5.86
N ASN A 52 -3.12 -3.31 6.87
CA ASN A 52 -3.17 -2.85 8.25
C ASN A 52 -1.96 -1.96 8.58
N ARG A 53 -0.78 -2.26 8.04
CA ARG A 53 0.39 -1.37 8.12
C ARG A 53 0.13 -0.02 7.44
N GLY A 54 -0.46 -0.04 6.25
CA GLY A 54 -0.88 1.17 5.55
C GLY A 54 -1.91 1.98 6.35
N GLN A 55 -2.83 1.32 7.03
CA GLN A 55 -3.82 1.98 7.90
C GLN A 55 -3.19 2.67 9.11
N ILE A 56 -2.16 2.07 9.71
CA ILE A 56 -1.37 2.73 10.77
C ILE A 56 -0.73 4.01 10.26
N LYS A 57 -0.05 3.94 9.11
CA LYS A 57 0.59 5.10 8.47
C LYS A 57 -0.42 6.18 8.09
N TYR A 58 -1.59 5.77 7.59
CA TYR A 58 -2.70 6.67 7.34
C TYR A 58 -3.16 7.41 8.62
N PHE A 59 -3.25 6.74 9.77
CA PHE A 59 -3.59 7.39 11.04
C PHE A 59 -2.52 8.39 11.48
N ARG A 60 -1.26 8.22 11.04
CA ARG A 60 -0.16 9.16 11.24
C ARG A 60 -0.07 10.25 10.16
N VAL A 61 -1.01 10.28 9.19
CA VAL A 61 -1.02 11.22 8.05
C VAL A 61 0.14 10.99 7.06
N ASP A 62 0.80 9.83 7.14
CA ASP A 62 1.87 9.42 6.22
C ASP A 62 1.25 8.83 4.93
N PHE A 63 0.48 9.66 4.21
CA PHE A 63 -0.37 9.22 3.11
C PHE A 63 0.39 8.56 1.97
N ARG A 64 1.59 9.03 1.66
CA ARG A 64 2.42 8.44 0.60
C ARG A 64 2.82 7.00 0.96
N GLU A 65 3.34 6.78 2.15
CA GLU A 65 3.75 5.44 2.58
C GLU A 65 2.55 4.50 2.75
N ALA A 66 1.40 5.04 3.20
CA ALA A 66 0.16 4.28 3.27
C ALA A 66 -0.32 3.84 1.88
N MET A 67 -0.22 4.70 0.87
CA MET A 67 -0.55 4.38 -0.53
C MET A 67 0.35 3.27 -1.11
N GLU A 68 1.64 3.29 -0.78
CA GLU A 68 2.58 2.24 -1.17
C GLU A 68 2.15 0.90 -0.55
N ASP A 69 1.85 0.88 0.74
CA ASP A 69 1.37 -0.31 1.43
C ASP A 69 0.03 -0.84 0.87
N TYR A 70 -0.95 0.02 0.62
CA TYR A 70 -2.20 -0.40 -0.02
C TYR A 70 -1.98 -0.94 -1.43
N THR A 71 -1.01 -0.41 -2.15
CA THR A 71 -0.66 -0.90 -3.50
C THR A 71 -0.03 -2.28 -3.42
N SER A 72 0.91 -2.52 -2.50
CA SER A 72 1.47 -3.84 -2.26
C SER A 72 0.41 -4.86 -1.82
N ALA A 73 -0.58 -4.44 -1.01
CA ALA A 73 -1.69 -5.31 -0.62
C ALA A 73 -2.55 -5.75 -1.83
N ILE A 74 -2.83 -4.83 -2.75
CA ILE A 74 -3.57 -5.10 -3.99
C ILE A 74 -2.78 -6.03 -4.92
N GLU A 75 -1.46 -5.87 -4.98
CA GLU A 75 -0.58 -6.73 -5.77
C GLU A 75 -0.48 -8.15 -5.21
N ALA A 76 -0.52 -8.29 -3.89
CA ALA A 76 -0.55 -9.59 -3.23
C ALA A 76 -1.89 -10.30 -3.42
N ASN A 77 -3.00 -9.60 -3.22
CA ASN A 77 -4.34 -10.13 -3.44
C ASN A 77 -5.24 -9.09 -4.10
N CYS A 78 -5.50 -9.27 -5.41
CA CYS A 78 -6.35 -8.37 -6.19
C CYS A 78 -7.83 -8.43 -5.81
N GLN A 79 -8.26 -9.45 -5.06
CA GLN A 79 -9.63 -9.57 -4.53
C GLN A 79 -9.77 -8.92 -3.15
N PHE A 80 -8.72 -8.33 -2.59
CA PHE A 80 -8.77 -7.69 -1.28
C PHE A 80 -9.32 -6.26 -1.37
N GLU A 81 -10.65 -6.17 -1.45
CA GLU A 81 -11.41 -4.92 -1.67
C GLU A 81 -11.09 -3.82 -0.67
N VAL A 82 -10.78 -4.18 0.58
CA VAL A 82 -10.45 -3.25 1.68
C VAL A 82 -9.28 -2.34 1.31
N SER A 83 -8.26 -2.86 0.63
CA SER A 83 -7.10 -2.07 0.21
C SER A 83 -7.45 -1.06 -0.88
N PHE A 84 -8.37 -1.40 -1.80
CA PHE A 84 -8.84 -0.45 -2.79
C PHE A 84 -9.63 0.69 -2.15
N TYR A 85 -10.51 0.36 -1.20
CA TYR A 85 -11.27 1.35 -0.44
C TYR A 85 -10.33 2.30 0.32
N ASN A 86 -9.38 1.77 1.07
CA ASN A 86 -8.46 2.58 1.86
C ASN A 86 -7.55 3.46 0.99
N ARG A 87 -7.09 2.95 -0.16
CA ARG A 87 -6.34 3.74 -1.15
C ARG A 87 -7.20 4.87 -1.74
N GLY A 88 -8.47 4.58 -2.05
CA GLY A 88 -9.44 5.57 -2.50
C GLY A 88 -9.69 6.67 -1.47
N LEU A 89 -9.75 6.31 -0.19
CA LEU A 89 -9.92 7.25 0.91
C LEU A 89 -8.78 8.26 1.00
N ILE A 90 -7.53 7.81 0.81
CA ILE A 90 -6.38 8.71 0.71
C ILE A 90 -6.52 9.64 -0.49
N ARG A 91 -6.85 9.12 -1.68
CA ARG A 91 -7.03 9.96 -2.86
C ARG A 91 -8.12 11.00 -2.66
N TYR A 92 -9.21 10.66 -1.98
CA TYR A 92 -10.26 11.61 -1.64
C TYR A 92 -9.76 12.70 -0.68
N ARG A 93 -9.00 12.33 0.36
CA ARG A 93 -8.40 13.30 1.29
C ARG A 93 -7.40 14.20 0.61
N LEU A 94 -6.48 13.63 -0.17
CA LEU A 94 -5.51 14.39 -0.94
C LEU A 94 -6.18 15.23 -2.02
N GLY A 95 -7.27 14.78 -2.64
CA GLY A 95 -8.06 15.58 -3.58
C GLY A 95 -8.77 16.77 -2.89
N ASN A 96 -9.17 16.60 -1.63
CA ASN A 96 -9.74 17.68 -0.82
C ASN A 96 -8.64 18.62 -0.25
N GLU A 97 -7.45 18.12 0.08
CA GLU A 97 -6.29 18.91 0.52
C GLU A 97 -5.58 19.61 -0.65
N MET A 98 -5.50 18.97 -1.82
CA MET A 98 -4.99 19.53 -3.08
C MET A 98 -5.93 20.58 -3.70
N SER A 99 -7.06 20.93 -3.05
CA SER A 99 -7.82 22.11 -3.44
C SER A 99 -7.02 23.41 -3.29
N CYS A 100 -5.82 23.40 -2.68
CA CYS A 100 -4.91 24.54 -2.76
C CYS A 100 -3.45 24.28 -3.16
N ASN A 101 -2.85 23.07 -3.12
CA ASN A 101 -1.47 22.87 -3.63
C ASN A 101 -1.18 21.41 -4.07
N GLU A 102 -0.99 21.25 -5.39
CA GLU A 102 -0.02 20.38 -6.08
C GLU A 102 0.12 18.86 -5.78
N VAL A 103 -0.40 18.09 -6.76
CA VAL A 103 -0.04 16.76 -7.32
C VAL A 103 0.96 15.83 -6.61
N ALA A 104 0.52 14.60 -6.29
CA ALA A 104 1.25 13.31 -6.40
C ALA A 104 0.39 12.17 -5.83
N THR A 105 0.15 10.98 -6.39
CA THR A 105 0.66 10.21 -7.53
C THR A 105 -0.30 9.01 -7.70
N THR A 106 -0.79 8.75 -8.92
CA THR A 106 -0.86 7.43 -9.60
C THR A 106 -1.50 7.64 -10.97
N ASP A 107 -0.68 7.65 -12.02
CA ASP A 107 -0.87 7.17 -13.41
C ASP A 107 -2.22 7.27 -14.17
N GLU A 108 -3.20 8.06 -13.75
CA GLU A 108 -4.28 8.55 -14.63
C GLU A 108 -4.59 10.01 -14.31
N ILE A 109 -4.00 10.93 -15.08
CA ILE A 109 -4.40 12.34 -15.10
C ILE A 109 -5.35 12.49 -16.28
N VAL A 110 -6.63 12.71 -15.99
CA VAL A 110 -7.60 13.20 -16.97
C VAL A 110 -7.57 14.72 -16.88
N ASN A 111 -7.16 15.41 -17.95
CA ASN A 111 -7.20 16.87 -17.99
C ASN A 111 -8.67 17.35 -18.14
N SER A 112 -8.93 18.65 -17.90
CA SER A 112 -10.25 19.28 -18.04
C SER A 112 -10.86 19.17 -19.45
N ASN A 113 -10.07 18.71 -20.43
CA ASN A 113 -10.45 18.56 -21.82
C ASN A 113 -10.76 17.08 -22.16
N GLY A 114 -10.69 16.16 -21.19
CA GLY A 114 -11.06 14.75 -21.33
C GLY A 114 -9.97 13.83 -21.89
N GLU A 115 -8.74 14.31 -22.06
CA GLU A 115 -7.63 13.48 -22.55
C GLU A 115 -7.02 12.63 -21.43
N LYS A 116 -6.82 11.35 -21.72
CA LYS A 116 -6.24 10.36 -20.82
C LYS A 116 -4.77 10.14 -21.18
N ARG A 117 -3.88 10.23 -20.20
CA ARG A 117 -2.46 9.91 -20.39
C ARG A 117 -2.04 8.76 -19.47
N PHE A 118 -1.52 7.69 -20.05
CA PHE A 118 -1.13 6.45 -19.36
C PHE A 118 0.39 6.38 -19.22
N PHE A 119 0.89 6.08 -18.02
CA PHE A 119 2.30 5.74 -17.80
C PHE A 119 2.42 4.26 -17.41
N PRO A 120 3.29 3.47 -18.06
CA PRO A 120 3.51 2.08 -17.66
C PRO A 120 4.39 2.01 -16.40
N ARG A 121 4.02 1.15 -15.45
CA ARG A 121 4.80 0.84 -14.24
C ARG A 121 6.20 0.32 -14.63
N ARG A 122 7.27 0.86 -14.03
CA ARG A 122 8.59 0.21 -14.12
C ARG A 122 8.71 -0.89 -13.07
N ARG A 123 8.76 -2.15 -13.52
CA ARG A 123 9.61 -3.17 -12.88
C ARG A 123 11.02 -2.96 -13.40
N ASP A 124 11.96 -2.83 -12.48
CA ASP A 124 13.39 -3.04 -12.63
C ASP A 124 14.15 -2.17 -13.64
N GLY A 125 15.40 -1.86 -13.28
CA GLY A 125 16.23 -0.88 -13.96
C GLY A 125 16.41 -1.16 -15.45
N LEU A 126 15.94 -0.22 -16.28
CA LEU A 126 16.55 0.20 -17.54
C LEU A 126 15.89 1.52 -17.94
N GLN A 127 16.71 2.53 -18.21
CA GLN A 127 16.34 3.91 -18.44
C GLN A 127 15.83 4.12 -19.87
N GLU A 128 14.58 3.77 -20.19
CA GLU A 128 13.97 4.26 -21.44
C GLU A 128 13.26 5.60 -21.24
N GLY A 129 13.64 6.59 -22.05
CA GLY A 129 13.09 7.95 -22.07
C GLY A 129 11.65 8.02 -22.63
N PRO A 130 11.02 9.20 -22.60
CA PRO A 130 9.61 9.35 -22.95
C PRO A 130 9.36 9.04 -24.43
N ARG A 131 8.47 8.07 -24.72
CA ARG A 131 7.88 7.87 -26.04
C ARG A 131 6.53 8.58 -26.11
N THR A 132 6.41 9.49 -27.06
CA THR A 132 5.14 10.04 -27.56
C THR A 132 4.83 9.40 -28.90
N GLN A 133 3.66 8.79 -29.08
CA GLN A 133 3.08 8.48 -30.40
C GLN A 133 1.56 8.24 -30.28
N PRO A 134 0.80 8.33 -31.39
CA PRO A 134 0.83 9.30 -32.47
C PRO A 134 -0.27 10.37 -32.31
#